data_AF-A0AAV5DJ69-F1
#
_entry.id   AF-A0AAV5DJ69-F1
#
_cell.length_a   1.000
_cell.length_b   1.000
_cell.length_c   1.000
_cell.angle_alpha   90.00
_cell.angle_beta   90.00
_cell.angle_gamma   90.00
#
_symmetry.space_group_name_H-M   'P 1'
#
loop_
_entity.id
_entity.type
_entity.pdbx_description
1 polymer ?
#
loop_
_entity_poly.entity_id
_entity_poly.type
_entity_poly.pdbx_seq_one_letter_code
_entity_poly.pdbx_strand_id
1 'polypeptide(L)'
;MAYSSAKLAFLSSLALTAIVAAAQNSPEDFVDPHNAARDDVGVDPLTWDDTVAAYAQSYAEHRQGDCALVHSQGGPYGENIFWGSAGGDWSAVDAVKSWLKICTI
;
A
#
# COMPACT_ATOMS: atom_id res chain seq x y z
N MET A 1 50.18 -36.38 19.40
CA MET A 1 49.61 -37.15 18.28
C MET A 1 48.26 -36.52 17.96
N ALA A 2 48.06 -36.11 16.70
CA ALA A 2 47.02 -35.20 16.22
C ALA A 2 45.68 -35.88 15.89
N TYR A 3 44.74 -35.06 15.35
CA TYR A 3 43.35 -35.29 14.89
C TYR A 3 42.27 -35.12 15.98
N SER A 4 41.51 -34.02 16.07
CA SER A 4 40.52 -33.46 15.11
C SER A 4 39.47 -34.47 14.68
N SER A 5 38.20 -34.23 15.03
CA SER A 5 37.02 -34.69 14.29
C SER A 5 35.76 -34.04 14.86
N ALA A 6 35.32 -33.02 14.15
CA ALA A 6 34.00 -32.39 14.21
C ALA A 6 32.88 -33.34 14.68
N LYS A 7 32.26 -32.99 15.81
CA LYS A 7 30.92 -33.48 16.15
C LYS A 7 30.09 -32.34 16.72
N LEU A 8 29.18 -31.88 15.87
CA LEU A 8 27.84 -31.45 16.21
C LEU A 8 27.70 -30.31 17.23
N ALA A 9 27.57 -29.09 16.71
CA ALA A 9 26.38 -28.28 16.96
C ALA A 9 26.40 -27.08 16.01
N PHE A 10 26.01 -27.28 14.76
CA PHE A 10 25.44 -26.19 13.97
C PHE A 10 24.05 -25.94 14.57
N LEU A 11 24.00 -25.23 15.69
CA LEU A 11 22.75 -24.74 16.26
C LEU A 11 22.27 -23.61 15.34
N SER A 12 21.38 -24.00 14.46
CA SER A 12 20.45 -23.16 13.72
C SER A 12 19.94 -22.00 14.58
N SER A 13 20.43 -20.79 14.33
CA SER A 13 19.76 -19.57 14.76
C SER A 13 18.56 -19.31 13.84
N LEU A 14 17.54 -20.16 13.97
CA LEU A 14 16.22 -19.96 13.38
C LEU A 14 15.31 -19.52 14.53
N ALA A 15 15.07 -18.21 14.64
CA ALA A 15 13.85 -17.59 15.17
C ALA A 15 14.09 -16.12 15.58
N LEU A 16 13.95 -15.19 14.63
CA LEU A 16 13.25 -13.92 14.87
C LEU A 16 12.87 -13.21 13.55
N THR A 17 12.25 -13.90 12.60
CA THR A 17 11.42 -13.22 11.58
C THR A 17 9.96 -13.34 12.02
N ALA A 18 9.68 -12.81 13.22
CA ALA A 18 8.32 -12.61 13.66
C ALA A 18 7.69 -11.52 12.78
N ILE A 19 6.96 -11.97 11.75
CA ILE A 19 5.67 -11.43 11.32
C ILE A 19 5.51 -9.92 11.53
N VAL A 20 6.30 -9.11 10.83
CA VAL A 20 5.87 -7.73 10.55
C VAL A 20 5.24 -7.81 9.16
N ALA A 21 3.98 -8.22 9.11
CA ALA A 21 3.10 -7.70 8.07
C ALA A 21 2.92 -6.21 8.39
N ALA A 22 3.98 -5.42 8.17
CA ALA A 22 3.84 -3.98 8.13
C ALA A 22 2.86 -3.73 7.00
N ALA A 23 1.82 -2.93 7.26
CA ALA A 23 1.12 -2.31 6.15
C ALA A 23 2.20 -1.66 5.27
N GLN A 24 2.25 -2.03 3.98
CA GLN A 24 3.25 -1.46 3.07
C GLN A 24 3.12 0.06 2.95
N ASN A 25 1.96 0.62 3.35
CA ASN A 25 1.60 2.01 3.20
C ASN A 25 1.05 2.57 4.52
N SER A 26 1.34 3.85 4.76
CA SER A 26 0.79 4.68 5.84
C SER A 26 -0.32 5.62 5.30
N PRO A 27 -1.15 6.20 6.17
CA PRO A 27 -2.05 7.29 5.79
C PRO A 27 -1.38 8.39 4.97
N GLU A 28 -0.20 8.82 5.41
CA GLU A 28 0.60 9.90 4.82
C GLU A 28 0.98 9.61 3.35
N ASP A 29 1.24 8.34 3.02
CA ASP A 29 1.54 7.91 1.64
C ASP A 29 0.35 8.13 0.67
N PHE A 30 -0.86 8.33 1.19
CA PHE A 30 -2.01 8.74 0.41
C PHE A 30 -2.26 10.26 0.48
N VAL A 31 -2.35 10.85 1.67
CA VAL A 31 -2.79 12.25 1.80
C VAL A 31 -1.73 13.26 1.38
N ASP A 32 -0.44 13.02 1.63
CA ASP A 32 0.62 13.96 1.28
C ASP A 32 0.71 14.25 -0.22
N PRO A 33 0.79 13.24 -1.12
CA PRO A 33 0.83 13.52 -2.56
C PRO A 33 -0.46 14.14 -3.09
N HIS A 34 -1.63 13.83 -2.50
CA HIS A 34 -2.86 14.53 -2.85
C HIS A 34 -2.80 16.00 -2.42
N ASN A 35 -2.34 16.29 -1.21
CA ASN A 35 -2.28 17.64 -0.66
C ASN A 35 -1.27 18.51 -1.40
N ALA A 36 -0.13 17.95 -1.82
CA ALA A 36 0.81 18.63 -2.71
C ALA A 36 0.12 19.07 -4.02
N ALA A 37 -0.60 18.16 -4.68
CA ALA A 37 -1.30 18.48 -5.92
C ALA A 37 -2.47 19.47 -5.73
N ARG A 38 -3.11 19.49 -4.55
CA ARG A 38 -4.17 20.44 -4.21
C ARG A 38 -3.62 21.83 -3.94
N ASP A 39 -2.46 21.92 -3.29
CA ASP A 39 -1.75 23.18 -3.05
C ASP A 39 -1.34 23.85 -4.37
N ASP A 40 -0.85 23.07 -5.34
CA ASP A 40 -0.48 23.54 -6.69
C ASP A 40 -1.62 24.29 -7.42
N VAL A 41 -2.88 23.97 -7.08
CA VAL A 41 -4.08 24.59 -7.67
C VAL A 41 -4.88 25.43 -6.67
N GLY A 42 -4.35 25.70 -5.48
CA GLY A 42 -4.96 26.56 -4.47
C GLY A 42 -6.24 26.00 -3.85
N VAL A 43 -6.34 24.68 -3.68
CA VAL A 43 -7.46 24.00 -3.04
C VAL A 43 -7.07 23.53 -1.63
N ASP A 44 -7.96 23.69 -0.65
CA ASP A 44 -7.71 23.32 0.76
C ASP A 44 -7.24 21.86 0.92
N PRO A 45 -6.31 21.56 1.85
CA PRO A 45 -5.80 20.20 2.05
C PRO A 45 -6.87 19.25 2.59
N LEU A 46 -6.69 17.96 2.29
CA LEU A 46 -7.44 16.85 2.86
C LEU A 46 -6.81 16.42 4.19
N THR A 47 -7.65 15.91 5.08
CA THR A 47 -7.25 15.18 6.28
C THR A 47 -7.61 13.71 6.14
N TRP A 48 -6.78 12.83 6.68
CA TRP A 48 -7.10 11.41 6.76
C TRP A 48 -8.34 11.17 7.62
N ASP A 49 -9.17 10.22 7.20
CA ASP A 49 -10.35 9.76 7.93
C ASP A 49 -10.36 8.23 7.97
N ASP A 50 -10.28 7.67 9.19
CA ASP A 50 -10.20 6.22 9.40
C ASP A 50 -11.46 5.47 8.94
N THR A 51 -12.62 6.14 8.91
CA THR A 51 -13.87 5.55 8.43
C THR A 51 -13.84 5.39 6.91
N VAL A 52 -13.36 6.42 6.19
CA VAL A 52 -13.16 6.35 4.74
C VAL A 52 -12.09 5.32 4.38
N ALA A 53 -10.99 5.28 5.15
CA ALA A 53 -9.93 4.30 4.95
C ALA A 53 -10.42 2.86 5.11
N ALA A 54 -11.18 2.57 6.17
CA ALA A 54 -11.76 1.25 6.39
C ALA A 54 -12.74 0.86 5.28
N TYR A 55 -13.53 1.82 4.77
CA TYR A 55 -14.42 1.59 3.63
C TYR A 55 -13.64 1.23 2.36
N ALA A 56 -12.61 2.02 2.02
CA ALA A 56 -11.77 1.79 0.85
C ALA A 56 -11.01 0.45 0.93
N GLN A 57 -10.47 0.12 2.10
CA GLN A 57 -9.81 -1.16 2.34
C GLN A 57 -10.77 -2.34 2.14
N SER A 58 -11.96 -2.29 2.74
CA SER A 58 -12.96 -3.35 2.57
C SER A 58 -13.34 -3.56 1.11
N TYR A 59 -13.45 -2.47 0.33
CA TYR A 59 -13.72 -2.56 -1.10
C TYR A 59 -12.54 -3.17 -1.88
N ALA A 60 -11.30 -2.77 -1.58
CA ALA A 60 -10.11 -3.35 -2.19
C ALA A 60 -10.01 -4.86 -1.90
N GLU A 61 -10.30 -5.28 -0.67
CA GLU A 61 -10.36 -6.70 -0.27
C GLU A 61 -11.46 -7.48 -1.02
N HIS A 62 -12.59 -6.84 -1.34
CA HIS A 62 -13.63 -7.44 -2.18
C HIS A 62 -13.17 -7.64 -3.63
N ARG A 63 -12.40 -6.70 -4.19
CA ARG A 63 -11.90 -6.75 -5.58
C ARG A 63 -10.62 -7.58 -5.76
N GLN A 64 -9.89 -7.91 -4.69
CA GLN A 64 -8.60 -8.61 -4.79
C GLN A 64 -8.66 -9.95 -5.55
N GLY A 65 -9.83 -10.63 -5.53
CA GLY A 65 -10.00 -11.93 -6.18
C GLY A 65 -10.09 -11.88 -7.70
N ASP A 66 -10.60 -10.79 -8.28
CA ASP A 66 -10.74 -10.62 -9.73
C ASP A 66 -9.87 -9.48 -10.28
N CYS A 67 -9.33 -8.63 -9.40
CA CYS A 67 -8.48 -7.49 -9.72
C CYS A 67 -9.12 -6.48 -10.69
N ALA A 68 -10.43 -6.53 -10.92
CA ALA A 68 -11.04 -5.71 -11.95
C ALA A 68 -11.37 -4.30 -11.43
N LEU A 69 -11.06 -3.29 -12.24
CA LEU A 69 -11.30 -1.87 -11.98
C LEU A 69 -12.78 -1.50 -12.19
N VAL A 70 -13.63 -2.02 -11.30
CA VAL A 70 -15.05 -1.68 -11.22
C VAL A 70 -15.25 -0.78 -10.02
N HIS A 71 -16.07 0.26 -10.16
CA HIS A 71 -16.37 1.18 -9.08
C HIS A 71 -17.38 0.60 -8.08
N SER A 72 -17.27 1.00 -6.81
CA SER A 72 -18.29 0.69 -5.80
C SER A 72 -19.63 1.34 -6.17
N GLN A 73 -20.74 0.67 -5.88
CA GLN A 73 -22.08 1.13 -6.27
C GLN A 73 -22.83 1.71 -5.07
N GLY A 74 -23.33 2.94 -5.21
CA GLY A 74 -24.22 3.57 -4.23
C GLY A 74 -23.57 3.92 -2.88
N GLY A 75 -22.24 3.98 -2.81
CA GLY A 75 -21.51 4.40 -1.62
C GLY A 75 -21.62 5.90 -1.35
N PRO A 76 -21.34 6.35 -0.11
CA PRO A 76 -21.41 7.77 0.27
C PRO A 76 -20.18 8.59 -0.16
N TYR A 77 -19.14 7.94 -0.69
CA TYR A 77 -17.84 8.55 -0.99
C TYR A 77 -17.55 8.56 -2.50
N GLY A 78 -16.80 9.56 -2.96
CA GLY A 78 -16.15 9.50 -4.28
C GLY A 78 -15.00 8.49 -4.27
N GLU A 79 -14.66 7.94 -5.44
CA GLU A 79 -13.72 6.81 -5.51
C GLU A 79 -12.76 6.94 -6.69
N ASN A 80 -11.47 6.70 -6.41
CA ASN A 80 -10.48 6.33 -7.40
C ASN A 80 -9.98 4.91 -7.09
N ILE A 81 -9.77 4.12 -8.13
CA ILE A 81 -9.29 2.73 -8.02
C ILE A 81 -8.01 2.56 -8.83
N PHE A 82 -7.11 1.74 -8.30
CA PHE A 82 -5.82 1.45 -8.90
C PHE A 82 -5.59 -0.05 -8.93
N TRP A 83 -4.92 -0.52 -9.98
CA TRP A 83 -4.44 -1.87 -10.09
C TRP A 83 -3.00 -1.85 -10.61
N GLY A 84 -2.16 -2.67 -10.00
CA GLY A 84 -0.76 -2.83 -10.37
C GLY A 84 -0.48 -4.19 -11.00
N SER A 85 0.41 -4.24 -11.99
CA SER A 85 0.80 -5.49 -12.65
C SER A 85 1.45 -6.48 -11.68
N ALA A 86 1.16 -7.77 -11.87
CA ALA A 86 1.76 -8.86 -11.11
C ALA A 86 3.29 -8.80 -11.10
N GLY A 87 3.91 -9.04 -9.94
CA GLY A 87 5.36 -8.97 -9.73
C GLY A 87 5.91 -7.56 -9.50
N GLY A 88 5.06 -6.53 -9.50
CA GLY A 88 5.44 -5.19 -9.04
C GLY A 88 5.20 -4.99 -7.55
N ASP A 89 6.05 -4.17 -6.92
CA ASP A 89 5.91 -3.71 -5.54
C ASP A 89 5.26 -2.31 -5.57
N TRP A 90 3.94 -2.27 -5.75
CA TRP A 90 3.20 -1.03 -5.97
C TRP A 90 2.83 -0.37 -4.63
N SER A 91 3.20 0.89 -4.46
CA SER A 91 2.88 1.67 -3.26
C SER A 91 1.60 2.50 -3.43
N ALA A 92 1.07 2.99 -2.31
CA ALA A 92 0.00 4.00 -2.29
C ALA A 92 0.40 5.27 -3.06
N VAL A 93 1.65 5.71 -2.90
CA VAL A 93 2.19 6.87 -3.63
C VAL A 93 2.14 6.64 -5.14
N ASP A 94 2.43 5.42 -5.62
CA ASP A 94 2.33 5.11 -7.06
C ASP A 94 0.90 5.19 -7.57
N ALA A 95 -0.07 4.71 -6.79
CA ALA A 95 -1.48 4.83 -7.12
C ALA A 95 -1.92 6.30 -7.21
N VAL A 96 -1.58 7.12 -6.21
CA VAL A 96 -1.90 8.56 -6.21
C VAL A 96 -1.25 9.28 -7.39
N LYS A 97 0.05 9.05 -7.62
CA LYS A 97 0.76 9.61 -8.78
C LYS A 97 0.13 9.18 -10.10
N SER A 98 -0.41 7.97 -10.20
CA SER A 98 -1.11 7.51 -11.40
C SER A 98 -2.38 8.34 -11.65
N TRP A 99 -3.19 8.61 -10.63
CA TRP A 99 -4.41 9.41 -10.76
C TRP A 99 -4.13 10.89 -11.04
N LEU A 100 -3.04 11.43 -10.49
CA LEU A 100 -2.62 12.81 -10.73
C LEU A 100 -2.13 13.08 -12.15
N LYS A 101 -1.89 12.04 -12.98
CA LYS A 101 -1.48 12.19 -14.39
C LYS A 101 -2.59 12.74 -15.31
N ILE A 102 -3.53 13.49 -14.77
CA ILE A 102 -4.56 14.19 -15.55
C ILE A 102 -4.10 15.65 -15.75
N CYS A 103 -3.59 15.89 -16.96
CA CYS A 103 -3.19 17.19 -17.50
C CYS A 103 -2.08 17.94 -16.73
N THR A 104 -0.82 17.56 -16.99
CA THR A 104 0.23 18.58 -17.13
C THR A 104 -0.18 19.51 -18.27
N ILE A 105 -0.53 20.75 -17.94
CA ILE A 105 -0.82 21.85 -18.87
C ILE A 105 0.45 22.27 -19.61
#